data_AF-A0A4T0GSQ0-F1
#
_entry.id   AF-A0A4T0GSQ0-F1
#
_cell.length_a   1.000
_cell.length_b   1.000
_cell.length_c   1.000
_cell.angle_alpha   90.00
_cell.angle_beta   90.00
_cell.angle_gamma   90.00
#
_symmetry.space_group_name_H-M   'P 1'
#
loop_
_entity.id
_entity.type
_entity.pdbx_description
1 polymer ?
#
loop_
_entity_poly.entity_id
_entity_poly.type
_entity_poly.pdbx_seq_one_letter_code
_entity_poly.pdbx_strand_id
1 'polypeptide(L)'
;MNVLGGVRNLRLGWMGYRKYSTHEPQAGLARLLGLQKQQQQQQQTDRHGSNPITSTGRLTPEESWNNYHNQRMRTLEHIQPLSLYSGRTVTVGKYDKNNITAQADRAWRMLNRTLVKNDVKRELMLRERYEKPHEKRRRLRRERHRRRFAEFIRHKVSLVHGIRRRKEAMK
;
A
#
# COMPACT_ATOMS: atom_id res chain seq x y z
N MET A 1 3.99 -67.70 -5.94
CA MET A 1 4.98 -67.30 -4.91
C MET A 1 4.35 -66.22 -4.04
N ASN A 2 4.15 -66.51 -2.76
CA ASN A 2 3.74 -65.54 -1.73
C ASN A 2 4.97 -64.72 -1.25
N VAL A 3 4.73 -63.52 -0.70
CA VAL A 3 4.98 -63.11 0.70
C VAL A 3 5.18 -61.57 0.83
N LEU A 4 4.16 -60.92 1.41
CA LEU A 4 4.11 -59.88 2.47
C LEU A 4 5.00 -58.61 2.47
N GLY A 5 4.30 -57.46 2.57
CA GLY A 5 4.32 -56.65 3.81
C GLY A 5 4.93 -55.23 3.76
N GLY A 6 4.17 -54.21 4.18
CA GLY A 6 4.75 -52.96 4.71
C GLY A 6 3.99 -51.65 4.45
N VAL A 7 3.03 -51.34 5.32
CA VAL A 7 2.28 -50.07 5.39
C VAL A 7 3.18 -48.90 5.83
N ARG A 8 3.09 -47.73 5.18
CA ARG A 8 3.32 -46.43 5.84
C ARG A 8 2.34 -45.36 5.35
N ASN A 9 1.54 -44.91 6.30
CA ASN A 9 0.55 -43.85 6.23
C ASN A 9 1.21 -42.58 6.78
N LEU A 10 1.28 -41.48 6.02
CA LEU A 10 1.67 -40.15 6.51
C LEU A 10 0.77 -39.06 5.93
N ARG A 11 -0.34 -38.90 6.65
CA ARG A 11 -1.02 -37.67 7.10
C ARG A 11 -0.32 -36.31 6.82
N LEU A 12 -1.18 -35.30 6.63
CA LEU A 12 -1.04 -33.84 6.82
C LEU A 12 -0.66 -33.03 5.56
N GLY A 13 -1.31 -31.93 5.18
CA GLY A 13 -2.30 -31.13 5.90
C GLY A 13 -3.19 -30.35 4.93
N TRP A 14 -4.48 -30.40 5.22
CA TRP A 14 -5.49 -29.53 4.64
C TRP A 14 -5.15 -28.09 5.02
N MET A 15 -4.95 -27.24 4.02
CA MET A 15 -4.73 -25.81 4.24
C MET A 15 -6.04 -25.23 4.76
N GLY A 16 -6.10 -25.05 6.08
CA GLY A 16 -7.24 -24.47 6.76
C GLY A 16 -7.54 -23.10 6.17
N TYR A 17 -8.67 -22.99 5.47
CA TYR A 17 -9.34 -21.72 5.29
C TYR A 17 -9.60 -21.17 6.69
N ARG A 18 -8.84 -20.14 7.08
CA ARG A 18 -9.10 -19.37 8.29
C ARG A 18 -10.45 -18.68 8.07
N LYS A 19 -11.52 -19.34 8.51
CA LYS A 19 -12.85 -18.74 8.65
C LYS A 19 -12.66 -17.56 9.58
N TYR A 20 -12.83 -16.34 9.08
CA TYR A 20 -13.09 -15.23 9.97
C TYR A 20 -14.43 -15.52 10.64
N SER A 21 -14.39 -15.66 11.96
CA SER A 21 -15.57 -15.73 12.80
C SER A 21 -16.25 -14.36 12.71
N THR A 22 -17.29 -14.28 11.89
CA THR A 22 -18.29 -13.22 11.97
C THR A 22 -19.10 -13.45 13.23
N HIS A 23 -18.71 -12.81 14.32
CA HIS A 23 -19.62 -12.60 15.44
C HIS A 23 -20.61 -11.53 14.98
N GLU A 24 -21.71 -11.95 14.35
CA GLU A 24 -22.93 -11.14 14.30
C GLU A 24 -23.59 -11.22 15.68
N PRO A 25 -23.71 -10.12 16.44
CA PRO A 25 -24.72 -10.07 17.48
C PRO A 25 -26.08 -9.86 16.81
N GLN A 26 -26.87 -10.93 16.71
CA GLN A 26 -28.30 -10.81 16.42
C GLN A 26 -28.96 -10.07 17.60
N ALA A 27 -29.19 -8.78 17.44
CA ALA A 27 -30.03 -8.00 18.34
C ALA A 27 -31.50 -8.30 18.01
N GLY A 28 -32.04 -9.31 18.68
CA GLY A 28 -33.47 -9.61 18.68
C GLY A 28 -34.28 -8.47 19.29
N LEU A 29 -35.31 -8.05 18.58
CA LEU A 29 -36.36 -7.16 19.06
C LEU A 29 -37.15 -7.86 20.18
N ALA A 30 -36.89 -7.50 21.44
CA ALA A 30 -37.73 -7.86 22.57
C ALA A 30 -37.94 -6.68 23.53
N ARG A 31 -39.16 -6.14 23.48
CA ARG A 31 -40.01 -5.57 24.56
C ARG A 31 -39.35 -4.84 25.74
N LEU A 32 -39.53 -3.52 25.73
CA LEU A 32 -40.44 -2.77 26.61
C LEU A 32 -40.92 -3.49 27.90
N LEU A 33 -40.28 -3.20 29.03
CA LEU A 33 -40.88 -2.87 30.33
C LEU A 33 -39.76 -2.53 31.34
N GLY A 34 -40.06 -1.60 32.24
CA GLY A 34 -39.08 -0.75 32.90
C GLY A 34 -38.13 -1.42 33.87
N LEU A 35 -36.99 -0.76 34.08
CA LEU A 35 -36.27 -0.72 35.35
C LEU A 35 -35.25 0.42 35.31
N GLN A 36 -35.67 1.54 35.88
CA GLN A 36 -34.80 2.61 36.34
C GLN A 36 -33.95 2.08 37.51
N LYS A 37 -32.67 1.79 37.25
CA LYS A 37 -31.61 1.75 38.27
C LYS A 37 -30.24 1.81 37.60
N GLN A 38 -29.57 2.94 37.80
CA GLN A 38 -28.14 3.13 38.03
C GLN A 38 -27.14 2.24 37.28
N GLN A 39 -26.31 2.90 36.45
CA GLN A 39 -24.86 2.70 36.26
C GLN A 39 -24.49 3.43 34.95
N GLN A 40 -24.20 4.73 34.91
CA GLN A 40 -22.92 5.31 35.35
C GLN A 40 -21.90 4.29 35.85
N GLN A 41 -21.34 3.50 34.94
CA GLN A 41 -20.02 2.87 35.10
C GLN A 41 -19.62 2.19 33.79
N GLN A 42 -18.94 2.96 32.94
CA GLN A 42 -17.91 2.47 32.00
C GLN A 42 -16.99 3.67 31.65
N GLN A 43 -16.53 4.34 32.71
CA GLN A 43 -15.26 5.06 32.73
C GLN A 43 -14.41 4.32 33.75
N GLN A 44 -13.71 3.24 33.36
CA GLN A 44 -12.62 2.62 34.13
C GLN A 44 -12.16 1.31 33.48
N THR A 45 -11.32 1.44 32.46
CA THR A 45 -10.15 0.61 32.13
C THR A 45 -9.28 1.58 31.31
N ASP A 46 -8.10 2.06 31.71
CA ASP A 46 -7.08 1.54 32.59
C ASP A 46 -6.36 2.67 33.33
N ARG A 47 -6.22 2.51 34.65
CA ARG A 47 -5.16 3.13 35.44
C ARG A 47 -3.96 2.18 35.33
N HIS A 48 -2.96 2.46 34.50
CA HIS A 48 -1.54 2.04 34.70
C HIS A 48 -0.67 2.51 33.53
N GLY A 49 0.41 3.23 33.83
CA GLY A 49 1.58 3.35 32.96
C GLY A 49 1.80 4.69 32.27
N SER A 50 2.00 5.78 33.03
CA SER A 50 2.90 6.84 32.56
C SER A 50 4.29 6.21 32.40
N ASN A 51 4.62 5.74 31.19
CA ASN A 51 5.96 5.26 30.87
C ASN A 51 6.96 6.42 31.03
N PRO A 52 7.91 6.36 31.99
CA PRO A 52 8.80 7.49 32.28
C PRO A 52 9.96 7.65 31.26
N ILE A 53 9.93 6.92 30.13
CA ILE A 53 10.97 6.97 29.09
C ILE A 53 10.58 7.93 27.94
N THR A 54 9.33 8.37 27.88
CA THR A 54 8.77 9.18 26.78
C THR A 54 8.66 10.67 27.13
N SER A 55 9.77 11.28 27.57
CA SER A 55 9.88 12.76 27.69
C SER A 55 10.45 13.43 26.45
N THR A 56 10.93 12.65 25.48
CA THR A 56 11.26 13.16 24.14
C THR A 56 9.99 13.11 23.30
N GLY A 57 9.65 14.19 22.58
CA GLY A 57 8.42 14.34 21.76
C GLY A 57 8.22 13.32 20.61
N ARG A 58 8.36 12.03 20.89
CA ARG A 58 8.06 10.90 20.02
C ARG A 58 6.77 10.27 20.52
N LEU A 59 5.77 10.34 19.66
CA LEU A 59 4.52 9.58 19.81
C LEU A 59 4.85 8.11 20.04
N THR A 60 4.10 7.47 20.93
CA THR A 60 4.18 6.01 21.08
C THR A 60 3.86 5.33 19.74
N PRO A 61 4.36 4.11 19.46
CA PRO A 61 4.02 3.40 18.23
C PRO A 61 2.51 3.28 18.00
N GLU A 62 1.75 3.09 19.09
CA GLU A 62 0.30 3.02 19.08
C GLU A 62 -0.35 4.37 18.74
N GLU A 63 0.09 5.47 19.33
CA GLU A 63 -0.40 6.82 18.98
C GLU A 63 0.00 7.24 17.57
N SER A 64 1.19 6.84 17.10
CA SER A 64 1.63 7.07 15.73
C SER A 64 0.76 6.30 14.75
N TRP A 65 0.47 5.03 15.03
CA TRP A 65 -0.41 4.21 14.21
C TRP A 65 -1.83 4.79 14.20
N ASN A 66 -2.37 5.17 15.36
CA ASN A 66 -3.69 5.78 15.47
C ASN A 66 -3.79 7.12 14.74
N ASN A 67 -2.77 7.98 14.82
CA ASN A 67 -2.72 9.22 14.06
C ASN A 67 -2.70 8.98 12.54
N TYR A 68 -1.84 8.07 12.06
CA TYR A 68 -1.80 7.68 10.65
C TYR A 68 -3.11 7.04 10.19
N HIS A 69 -3.70 6.16 10.99
CA HIS A 69 -4.96 5.49 10.71
C HIS A 69 -6.11 6.50 10.62
N ASN A 70 -6.26 7.38 11.60
CA ASN A 70 -7.31 8.40 11.61
C ASN A 70 -7.15 9.40 10.46
N GLN A 71 -5.93 9.81 10.15
CA GLN A 71 -5.67 10.65 8.99
C GLN A 71 -6.03 9.92 7.68
N ARG A 72 -5.75 8.62 7.59
CA ARG A 72 -6.11 7.78 6.44
C ARG A 72 -7.61 7.59 6.32
N MET A 73 -8.32 7.30 7.41
CA MET A 73 -9.79 7.10 7.39
C MET A 73 -10.52 8.38 6.99
N ARG A 74 -10.10 9.55 7.48
CA ARG A 74 -10.63 10.86 7.04
C ARG A 74 -10.48 11.08 5.53
N THR A 75 -9.36 10.64 4.94
CA THR A 75 -9.18 10.70 3.49
C THR A 75 -10.05 9.68 2.75
N LEU A 76 -10.30 8.50 3.33
CA LEU A 76 -11.12 7.44 2.74
C LEU A 76 -12.61 7.79 2.72
N GLU A 77 -13.11 8.47 3.76
CA GLU A 77 -14.50 8.99 3.79
C GLU A 77 -14.79 9.95 2.61
N HIS A 78 -13.77 10.60 2.07
CA HIS A 78 -13.85 11.48 0.90
C HIS A 78 -13.41 10.83 -0.42
N ILE A 79 -12.96 9.57 -0.40
CA ILE A 79 -12.61 8.83 -1.61
C ILE A 79 -13.91 8.27 -2.20
N GLN A 80 -14.37 8.90 -3.27
CA GLN A 80 -15.44 8.39 -4.12
C GLN A 80 -15.20 6.91 -4.51
N PRO A 81 -16.25 6.08 -4.67
CA PRO A 81 -16.10 4.67 -5.06
C PRO A 81 -15.26 4.56 -6.33
N LEU A 82 -14.51 3.46 -6.48
CA LEU A 82 -13.54 3.20 -7.57
C LEU A 82 -14.01 3.79 -8.92
N SER A 83 -13.66 5.05 -9.12
CA SER A 83 -13.99 5.77 -10.35
C SER A 83 -12.97 5.36 -11.39
N LEU A 84 -13.39 5.28 -12.67
CA LEU A 84 -12.49 5.11 -13.82
C LEU A 84 -11.35 6.15 -13.82
N TYR A 85 -11.54 7.27 -13.13
CA TYR A 85 -10.60 8.37 -13.00
C TYR A 85 -9.77 8.34 -11.71
N SER A 86 -10.03 7.44 -10.75
CA SER A 86 -9.39 7.42 -9.43
C SER A 86 -7.85 7.38 -9.50
N GLY A 87 -7.28 6.70 -10.51
CA GLY A 87 -5.83 6.65 -10.75
C GLY A 87 -5.24 7.80 -11.60
N ARG A 88 -6.07 8.77 -12.00
CA ARG A 88 -5.71 9.90 -12.90
C ARG A 88 -6.25 11.24 -12.39
N THR A 89 -6.69 11.30 -11.14
CA THR A 89 -7.14 12.52 -10.48
C THR A 89 -6.09 12.99 -9.48
N VAL A 90 -5.84 14.30 -9.45
CA VAL A 90 -4.99 14.95 -8.45
C VAL A 90 -5.75 16.16 -7.92
N THR A 91 -5.86 16.27 -6.60
CA THR A 91 -6.48 17.43 -5.96
C THR A 91 -5.51 18.62 -6.02
N VAL A 92 -6.02 19.79 -6.39
CA VAL A 92 -5.25 21.04 -6.31
C VAL A 92 -5.25 21.50 -4.85
N GLY A 93 -4.12 22.05 -4.39
CA GLY A 93 -3.98 22.57 -3.04
C GLY A 93 -5.00 23.69 -2.73
N LYS A 94 -5.13 24.04 -1.45
CA LYS A 94 -6.01 25.14 -1.03
C LYS A 94 -5.61 26.42 -1.75
N TYR A 95 -6.60 27.08 -2.35
CA TYR A 95 -6.43 28.33 -3.08
C TYR A 95 -5.66 29.37 -2.26
N ASP A 96 -4.52 29.79 -2.79
CA ASP A 96 -3.72 30.91 -2.28
C ASP A 96 -3.64 31.96 -3.38
N LYS A 97 -4.19 33.15 -3.11
CA LYS A 97 -4.30 34.28 -4.05
C LYS A 97 -2.93 34.70 -4.60
N ASN A 98 -1.89 34.55 -3.79
CA ASN A 98 -0.54 34.97 -4.13
C ASN A 98 0.24 33.90 -4.91
N ASN A 99 -0.32 32.69 -5.03
CA ASN A 99 0.41 31.53 -5.54
C ASN A 99 -0.42 30.58 -6.41
N ILE A 100 -1.51 31.08 -7.00
CA ILE A 100 -2.48 30.31 -7.77
C ILE A 100 -1.78 29.50 -8.87
N THR A 101 -0.89 30.15 -9.62
CA THR A 101 -0.16 29.53 -10.74
C THR A 101 0.74 28.40 -10.27
N ALA A 102 1.51 28.57 -9.18
CA ALA A 102 2.42 27.52 -8.75
C ALA A 102 1.71 26.32 -8.10
N GLN A 103 0.52 26.51 -7.53
CA GLN A 103 -0.29 25.41 -7.01
C GLN A 103 -0.86 24.55 -8.14
N ALA A 104 -1.44 25.19 -9.17
CA ALA A 104 -1.93 24.51 -10.35
C ALA A 104 -0.80 23.78 -11.09
N ASP A 105 0.35 24.44 -11.26
CA ASP A 105 1.54 23.83 -11.88
C ASP A 105 2.04 22.63 -11.09
N ARG A 106 2.05 22.70 -9.75
CA ARG A 106 2.45 21.57 -8.91
C ARG A 106 1.50 20.39 -9.10
N ALA A 107 0.19 20.63 -9.05
CA ALA A 107 -0.82 19.60 -9.27
C ALA A 107 -0.69 18.98 -10.67
N TRP A 108 -0.46 19.80 -11.69
CA TRP A 108 -0.22 19.35 -13.07
C TRP A 108 1.04 18.50 -13.21
N ARG A 109 2.15 18.89 -12.58
CA ARG A 109 3.39 18.10 -12.55
C ARG A 109 3.18 16.76 -11.84
N MET A 110 2.44 16.75 -10.74
CA MET A 110 2.08 15.53 -10.03
C MET A 110 1.24 14.61 -10.91
N LEU A 111 0.20 15.15 -11.56
CA LEU A 111 -0.63 14.40 -12.49
C LEU A 111 0.19 13.81 -13.64
N ASN A 112 1.07 14.60 -14.26
CA ASN A 112 1.95 14.12 -15.32
C ASN A 112 2.86 12.99 -14.87
N ARG A 113 3.45 13.08 -13.67
CA ARG A 113 4.26 11.98 -13.10
C ARG A 113 3.43 10.71 -12.92
N THR A 114 2.19 10.83 -12.42
CA THR A 114 1.27 9.69 -12.28
C THR A 114 0.93 9.06 -13.63
N LEU A 115 0.62 9.87 -14.64
CA LEU A 115 0.32 9.38 -15.99
C LEU A 115 1.50 8.68 -16.66
N VAL A 116 2.73 9.17 -16.42
CA VAL A 116 3.97 8.53 -16.90
C VAL A 116 4.23 7.22 -16.16
N LYS A 117 4.07 7.19 -14.84
CA LYS A 117 4.24 5.97 -14.03
C LYS A 117 3.28 4.85 -14.46
N ASN A 118 2.06 5.21 -14.84
CA ASN A 118 1.04 4.28 -15.33
C ASN A 118 1.16 4.01 -16.84
N ASP A 119 2.22 4.47 -17.52
CA ASP A 119 2.47 4.28 -18.96
C ASP A 119 1.32 4.74 -19.89
N VAL A 120 0.41 5.61 -19.41
CA VAL A 120 -0.84 5.98 -20.12
C VAL A 120 -0.55 6.64 -21.48
N LYS A 121 0.34 7.64 -21.50
CA LYS A 121 0.68 8.38 -22.73
C LYS A 121 1.26 7.44 -23.78
N ARG A 122 2.16 6.57 -23.36
CA ARG A 122 2.83 5.60 -24.23
C ARG A 122 1.85 4.57 -24.79
N GLU A 123 0.93 4.10 -23.96
CA GLU A 123 -0.12 3.17 -24.39
C GLU A 123 -1.06 3.82 -25.41
N LEU A 124 -1.45 5.09 -25.21
CA LEU A 124 -2.25 5.84 -26.18
C LEU A 124 -1.52 5.96 -27.54
N MET A 125 -0.24 6.32 -27.55
CA MET A 125 0.56 6.39 -28.78
C MET A 125 0.68 5.02 -29.48
N LEU A 126 0.84 3.95 -28.71
CA LEU A 126 0.91 2.59 -29.28
C LEU A 126 -0.45 2.09 -29.79
N ARG A 127 -1.56 2.60 -29.25
CA ARG A 127 -2.93 2.25 -29.66
C ARG A 127 -3.42 3.03 -30.87
N GLU A 128 -2.80 4.17 -31.19
CA GLU A 128 -3.18 5.01 -32.34
C GLU A 128 -3.19 4.23 -33.66
N ARG A 129 -2.30 3.26 -33.81
CA ARG A 129 -2.25 2.34 -34.97
C ARG A 129 -2.16 0.90 -34.51
N TYR A 130 -2.74 -0.01 -35.30
CA TYR A 130 -2.65 -1.44 -35.02
C TYR A 130 -1.21 -1.94 -35.19
N GLU A 131 -0.66 -2.52 -34.12
CA GLU A 131 0.62 -3.23 -34.13
C GLU A 131 0.37 -4.73 -34.30
N LYS A 132 0.97 -5.37 -35.31
CA LYS A 132 0.80 -6.82 -35.53
C LYS A 132 1.35 -7.61 -34.33
N PRO A 133 0.77 -8.78 -33.97
CA PRO A 133 1.17 -9.52 -32.77
C PRO A 133 2.66 -9.91 -32.73
N HIS A 134 3.25 -10.26 -33.88
CA HIS A 134 4.67 -10.62 -33.96
C HIS A 134 5.60 -9.40 -33.79
N GLU A 135 5.19 -8.23 -34.28
CA GLU A 135 5.91 -6.97 -34.10
C GLU A 135 5.87 -6.55 -32.63
N LYS A 136 4.69 -6.63 -32.00
CA LYS A 136 4.52 -6.41 -30.55
C LYS A 136 5.43 -7.31 -29.73
N ARG A 137 5.52 -8.61 -30.06
CA ARG A 137 6.44 -9.54 -29.39
C ARG A 137 7.91 -9.15 -29.58
N ARG A 138 8.33 -8.78 -30.79
CA ARG A 138 9.70 -8.32 -31.09
C ARG A 138 10.04 -7.05 -30.31
N ARG A 139 9.13 -6.06 -30.31
CA ARG A 139 9.27 -4.81 -29.56
C ARG A 139 9.43 -5.07 -28.07
N LEU A 140 8.50 -5.82 -27.46
CA LEU A 140 8.55 -6.15 -26.02
C LEU A 140 9.82 -6.91 -25.64
N ARG A 141 10.31 -7.83 -26.50
CA ARG A 141 11.59 -8.53 -26.27
C ARG A 141 12.77 -7.55 -26.23
N ARG A 142 12.86 -6.64 -27.21
CA ARG A 142 13.90 -5.61 -27.26
C ARG A 142 13.83 -4.65 -26.06
N GLU A 143 12.62 -4.24 -25.67
CA GLU A 143 12.42 -3.38 -24.51
C GLU A 143 12.83 -4.05 -23.20
N ARG A 144 12.43 -5.31 -22.98
CA ARG A 144 12.88 -6.08 -21.82
C ARG A 144 14.39 -6.23 -21.80
N HIS A 145 15.02 -6.50 -22.94
CA HIS A 145 16.47 -6.58 -23.05
C HIS A 145 17.13 -5.25 -22.65
N ARG A 146 16.71 -4.12 -23.24
CA ARG A 146 17.25 -2.79 -22.89
C ARG A 146 17.08 -2.46 -21.40
N ARG A 147 15.92 -2.77 -20.82
CA ARG A 147 15.68 -2.58 -19.37
C ARG A 147 16.65 -3.40 -18.52
N ARG A 148 16.77 -4.70 -18.80
CA ARG A 148 17.69 -5.60 -18.08
C ARG A 148 19.15 -5.18 -18.24
N PHE A 149 19.54 -4.77 -19.45
CA PHE A 149 20.88 -4.29 -19.73
C PHE A 149 21.18 -3.00 -18.95
N ALA A 150 20.26 -2.02 -18.94
CA ALA A 150 20.43 -0.81 -18.16
C ALA A 150 20.57 -1.09 -16.66
N GLU A 151 19.76 -1.99 -16.09
CA GLU A 151 19.89 -2.42 -14.69
C GLU A 151 21.25 -3.07 -14.40
N PHE A 152 21.70 -3.96 -15.28
CA PHE A 152 23.02 -4.58 -15.16
C PHE A 152 24.14 -3.53 -15.15
N ILE A 153 24.11 -2.58 -16.08
CA ILE A 153 25.10 -1.49 -16.15
C ILE A 153 25.03 -0.63 -14.89
N ARG A 154 23.84 -0.25 -14.40
CA ARG A 154 23.68 0.51 -13.14
C ARG A 154 24.31 -0.19 -11.96
N HIS A 155 24.10 -1.50 -11.83
CA HIS A 155 24.70 -2.29 -10.76
C HIS A 155 26.24 -2.28 -10.88
N LYS A 156 26.79 -2.57 -12.06
CA LYS A 156 28.24 -2.57 -12.27
C LYS A 156 28.88 -1.20 -11.97
N VAL A 157 28.25 -0.12 -12.43
CA VAL A 157 28.70 1.26 -12.16
C VAL A 157 28.63 1.59 -10.67
N SER A 158 27.55 1.19 -9.98
CA SER A 158 27.41 1.37 -8.53
C SER A 158 28.53 0.67 -7.75
N LEU A 159 28.89 -0.55 -8.16
CA LEU A 159 29.99 -1.32 -7.57
C LEU A 159 31.33 -0.61 -7.76
N VAL A 160 31.62 -0.12 -8.97
CA VAL A 160 32.85 0.63 -9.26
C VAL A 160 32.93 1.90 -8.41
N HIS A 161 31.84 2.67 -8.31
CA HIS A 161 31.80 3.83 -7.42
C HIS A 161 32.01 3.45 -5.95
N GLY A 162 31.46 2.32 -5.50
CA GLY A 162 31.68 1.80 -4.15
C GLY A 162 33.15 1.45 -3.88
N ILE A 163 33.83 0.79 -4.82
CA ILE A 163 35.28 0.51 -4.72
C ILE A 163 36.07 1.80 -4.68
N ARG A 164 35.75 2.76 -5.56
CA ARG A 164 36.47 4.04 -5.65
C ARG A 164 36.40 4.82 -4.34
N ARG A 165 35.20 4.97 -3.78
CA ARG A 165 34.98 5.64 -2.48
C ARG A 165 35.78 4.99 -1.35
N ARG A 166 35.85 3.64 -1.30
CA ARG A 166 36.66 2.93 -0.30
C ARG A 166 38.15 3.18 -0.46
N LYS A 167 38.66 3.17 -1.70
CA LYS A 167 40.06 3.44 -2.00
C LYS A 167 40.45 4.87 -1.61
N GLU A 168 39.59 5.84 -1.88
CA GLU A 168 39.80 7.25 -1.51
C GLU A 168 39.81 7.42 0.01
N ALA A 169 38.98 6.68 0.76
CA ALA A 169 38.95 6.74 2.22
C ALA A 169 40.15 6.07 2.93
N MET A 170 40.92 5.23 2.22
CA MET A 170 42.11 4.56 2.74
C MET A 170 43.41 5.32 2.45
N LYS A 171 43.33 6.42 1.71
CA LYS A 171 44.45 7.34 1.47
C LYS A 171 44.41 8.46 2.48
#